data_AF-A0A516GC96-F1
#
_entry.id   AF-A0A516GC96-F1
#
_cell.length_a   1.000
_cell.length_b   1.000
_cell.length_c   1.000
_cell.angle_alpha   90.00
_cell.angle_beta   90.00
_cell.angle_gamma   90.00
#
_symmetry.space_group_name_H-M   'P 1'
#
loop_
_entity.id
_entity.type
_entity.pdbx_description
1 polymer ?
#
loop_
_entity_poly.entity_id
_entity_poly.type
_entity_poly.pdbx_seq_one_letter_code
_entity_poly.pdbx_strand_id
1 'polypeptide(L)'
;MRPVPSDVLRVQAEAGNATVSRWLDGQQLSVQRSKESQDLLTRLAVPKIREGPAIEVQTTLVSALEDLIRRGEVSEATTEFCIGGVVLDRLPNSETELRPATRTQEDSKEEDKKRRDAETGEIFTRLTQQKGKETPMTRFTPLSGGGTVARSAGVDFGPFVLGGELGSLVVENSLKTMIDAEQVEYLRLAGLPNSEWVILIELHYIRSRPKDMAGFHKDTRGQSLFVNLNYHMPGHRTRGPEHVLNPPPSVDHDEQVLSDKDSNRTLPAEFSDDLRHARKELGAPSRIELPGDVPELGYVAFVDEAIHHATPWFGHRYVTAKEFSAYLTRHHPAKFAEISRAEKQYENSLVPAYFSPFNSYVKHSIISDDEIETWRRWHHMATPANDRRYTRKDFAPTIPSEEFDEVLHDVGAQKDAPRARGGSGGWHSASIPGVKPSIRGATVTPGVRSPIRPDGSKPLVRTSSQSDLTKGLPGQLPEDVPRRFIRTWVRAVPREAAHDIP
;
A
#
# COMPACT_ATOMS: atom_id res chain seq x y z
N MET A 1 -42.30 -25.53 30.77
CA MET A 1 -41.27 -25.22 29.77
C MET A 1 -40.00 -25.95 30.16
N ARG A 2 -39.38 -26.71 29.26
CA ARG A 2 -38.06 -27.33 29.54
C ARG A 2 -37.00 -26.22 29.52
N PRO A 3 -36.03 -26.20 30.44
CA PRO A 3 -34.94 -25.24 30.40
C PRO A 3 -34.16 -25.41 29.09
N VAL A 4 -33.89 -24.30 28.41
CA VAL A 4 -32.99 -24.28 27.25
C VAL A 4 -31.61 -24.69 27.77
N PRO A 5 -30.97 -25.74 27.21
CA PRO A 5 -29.62 -26.14 27.62
C PRO A 5 -28.69 -24.93 27.57
N SER A 6 -27.86 -24.74 28.60
CA SER A 6 -26.87 -23.64 28.68
C SER A 6 -25.98 -23.57 27.44
N ASP A 7 -25.77 -24.70 26.78
CA ASP A 7 -24.97 -24.84 25.58
C ASP A 7 -25.61 -24.18 24.36
N VAL A 8 -26.95 -24.12 24.26
CA VAL A 8 -27.66 -23.42 23.17
C VAL A 8 -27.39 -21.93 23.23
N LEU A 9 -27.49 -21.33 24.41
CA LEU A 9 -27.29 -19.89 24.61
C LEU A 9 -25.83 -19.50 24.41
N ARG A 10 -24.89 -20.39 24.77
CA ARG A 10 -23.46 -20.22 24.47
C ARG A 10 -23.20 -20.29 22.96
N VAL A 11 -23.71 -21.31 22.26
CA VAL A 11 -23.58 -21.45 20.81
C VAL A 11 -24.28 -20.29 20.08
N GLN A 12 -25.34 -19.72 20.65
CA GLN A 12 -26.01 -18.53 20.14
C GLN A 12 -25.15 -17.28 20.23
N ALA A 13 -24.45 -17.13 21.35
CA ALA A 13 -23.52 -16.04 21.57
C ALA A 13 -22.24 -16.19 20.72
N GLU A 14 -21.79 -17.43 20.47
CA GLU A 14 -20.53 -17.72 19.76
C GLU A 14 -20.71 -17.79 18.23
N ALA A 15 -21.85 -18.26 17.75
CA ALA A 15 -22.03 -18.59 16.33
C ALA A 15 -23.22 -17.88 15.66
N GLY A 16 -23.99 -17.08 16.41
CA GLY A 16 -25.16 -16.36 15.91
C GLY A 16 -26.41 -17.23 15.76
N ASN A 17 -27.59 -16.58 15.68
CA ASN A 17 -28.91 -17.24 15.67
C ASN A 17 -29.12 -18.23 14.50
N ALA A 18 -28.52 -17.95 13.34
CA ALA A 18 -28.62 -18.83 12.16
C ALA A 18 -27.90 -20.18 12.41
N THR A 19 -26.79 -20.16 13.12
CA THR A 19 -26.00 -21.35 13.44
C THR A 19 -26.65 -22.19 14.54
N VAL A 20 -27.28 -21.53 15.53
CA VAL A 20 -28.09 -22.22 16.54
C VAL A 20 -29.31 -22.91 15.95
N SER A 21 -29.99 -22.27 14.99
CA SER A 21 -31.16 -22.86 14.35
C SER A 21 -30.77 -24.16 13.61
N ARG A 22 -29.62 -24.17 12.90
CA ARG A 22 -29.10 -25.37 12.23
C ARG A 22 -28.59 -26.44 13.19
N TRP A 23 -28.04 -26.05 14.34
CA TRP A 23 -27.63 -26.99 15.39
C TRP A 23 -28.84 -27.66 16.07
N LEU A 24 -29.89 -26.89 16.34
CA LEU A 24 -31.14 -27.39 16.91
C LEU A 24 -31.86 -28.37 15.96
N ASP A 25 -31.62 -28.28 14.65
CA ASP A 25 -32.13 -29.22 13.63
C ASP A 25 -31.30 -30.51 13.49
N GLY A 26 -30.30 -30.74 14.35
CA GLY A 26 -29.51 -31.97 14.38
C GLY A 26 -28.50 -32.11 13.23
N GLN A 27 -28.24 -31.02 12.48
CA GLN A 27 -27.18 -30.99 11.49
C GLN A 27 -25.84 -30.76 12.18
N GLN A 28 -24.86 -31.59 11.86
CA GLN A 28 -23.50 -31.48 12.38
C GLN A 28 -22.93 -30.11 12.01
N LEU A 29 -22.65 -29.29 13.02
CA LEU A 29 -22.04 -27.97 12.92
C LEU A 29 -20.61 -28.07 12.34
N SER A 30 -20.48 -28.16 11.03
CA SER A 30 -19.39 -27.43 10.40
C SER A 30 -19.88 -26.00 10.28
N VAL A 31 -19.15 -25.01 10.79
CA VAL A 31 -19.21 -23.65 10.20
C VAL A 31 -19.06 -23.91 8.71
N GLN A 32 -20.18 -23.79 7.99
CA GLN A 32 -20.26 -24.19 6.61
C GLN A 32 -19.49 -23.11 5.88
N ARG A 33 -18.16 -23.30 5.80
CA ARG A 33 -17.23 -22.51 5.01
C ARG A 33 -17.82 -22.48 3.62
N SER A 34 -18.50 -21.39 3.30
CA SER A 34 -19.23 -21.36 2.06
C SER A 34 -18.17 -21.18 0.99
N LYS A 35 -18.28 -21.95 -0.07
CA LYS A 35 -17.58 -21.68 -1.32
C LYS A 35 -17.64 -20.19 -1.70
N GLU A 36 -18.69 -19.49 -1.27
CA GLU A 36 -18.88 -18.05 -1.43
C GLU A 36 -17.83 -17.16 -0.73
N SER A 37 -17.30 -17.52 0.46
CA SER A 37 -16.23 -16.75 1.12
C SER A 37 -14.91 -16.89 0.37
N GLN A 38 -14.61 -18.12 -0.07
CA GLN A 38 -13.45 -18.47 -0.89
C GLN A 38 -13.48 -17.76 -2.24
N ASP A 39 -14.62 -17.85 -2.94
CA ASP A 39 -14.85 -17.20 -4.23
C ASP A 39 -14.76 -15.66 -4.06
N LEU A 40 -15.32 -15.11 -2.97
CA LEU A 40 -15.22 -13.67 -2.69
C LEU A 40 -13.77 -13.25 -2.41
N LEU A 41 -13.02 -13.96 -1.57
CA LEU A 41 -11.62 -13.60 -1.29
C LEU A 41 -10.76 -13.67 -2.55
N THR A 42 -10.99 -14.66 -3.41
CA THR A 42 -10.33 -14.79 -4.71
C THR A 42 -10.61 -13.56 -5.59
N ARG A 43 -11.85 -13.05 -5.61
CA ARG A 43 -12.19 -11.79 -6.30
C ARG A 43 -11.53 -10.58 -5.64
N LEU A 44 -11.52 -10.51 -4.31
CA LEU A 44 -10.95 -9.40 -3.55
C LEU A 44 -9.41 -9.33 -3.60
N ALA A 45 -8.74 -10.42 -3.99
CA ALA A 45 -7.31 -10.43 -4.19
C ALA A 45 -6.88 -9.43 -5.28
N VAL A 46 -7.71 -9.21 -6.30
CA VAL A 46 -7.49 -8.19 -7.32
C VAL A 46 -7.81 -6.81 -6.72
N PRO A 47 -6.87 -5.85 -6.71
CA PRO A 47 -7.12 -4.54 -6.13
C PRO A 47 -8.29 -3.83 -6.79
N LYS A 48 -9.19 -3.30 -5.97
CA LYS A 48 -10.40 -2.60 -6.37
C LYS A 48 -10.16 -1.10 -6.29
N ILE A 49 -10.41 -0.38 -7.39
CA ILE A 49 -10.34 1.09 -7.47
C ILE A 49 -11.72 1.65 -7.72
N ARG A 50 -12.16 2.60 -6.89
CA ARG A 50 -13.42 3.30 -7.06
C ARG A 50 -13.33 4.74 -6.53
N GLU A 51 -14.38 5.51 -6.80
CA GLU A 51 -14.66 6.76 -6.08
C GLU A 51 -14.96 6.46 -4.59
N GLY A 52 -14.60 7.38 -3.70
CA GLY A 52 -14.84 7.24 -2.27
C GLY A 52 -16.34 7.21 -1.94
N PRO A 53 -16.81 6.26 -1.11
CA PRO A 53 -18.21 6.22 -0.69
C PRO A 53 -18.56 7.28 0.38
N ALA A 54 -17.57 8.03 0.85
CA ALA A 54 -17.70 8.98 1.95
C ALA A 54 -16.90 10.27 1.69
N ILE A 55 -16.95 10.80 0.46
CA ILE A 55 -16.12 11.95 0.04
C ILE A 55 -16.20 13.14 1.01
N GLU A 56 -17.41 13.57 1.36
CA GLU A 56 -17.61 14.73 2.24
C GLU A 56 -17.01 14.49 3.64
N VAL A 57 -17.20 13.28 4.18
CA VAL A 57 -16.65 12.84 5.46
C VAL A 57 -15.12 12.81 5.40
N GLN A 58 -14.56 12.26 4.33
CA GLN A 58 -13.12 12.18 4.11
C GLN A 58 -12.50 13.58 4.03
N THR A 59 -13.10 14.48 3.26
CA THR A 59 -12.62 15.87 3.12
C THR A 59 -12.72 16.64 4.43
N THR A 60 -13.81 16.48 5.17
CA THR A 60 -13.99 17.08 6.49
C THR A 60 -12.94 16.56 7.48
N LEU A 61 -12.74 15.24 7.52
CA LEU A 61 -11.75 14.58 8.38
C LEU A 61 -10.33 15.07 8.07
N VAL A 62 -9.91 15.04 6.80
CA VAL A 62 -8.56 15.47 6.42
C VAL A 62 -8.34 16.95 6.72
N SER A 63 -9.34 17.80 6.48
CA SER A 63 -9.25 19.23 6.82
C SER A 63 -9.07 19.43 8.33
N ALA A 64 -9.88 18.74 9.15
CA ALA A 64 -9.77 18.83 10.60
C ALA A 64 -8.43 18.29 11.14
N LEU A 65 -7.90 17.22 10.54
CA LEU A 65 -6.56 16.70 10.89
C LEU A 65 -5.46 17.72 10.58
N GLU A 66 -5.50 18.36 9.41
CA GLU A 66 -4.53 19.43 9.07
C GLU A 66 -4.65 20.64 9.98
N ASP A 67 -5.87 20.98 10.43
CA ASP A 67 -6.09 22.05 11.41
C ASP A 67 -5.45 21.74 12.76
N LEU A 68 -5.60 20.51 13.25
CA LEU A 68 -4.96 20.06 14.49
C LEU A 68 -3.42 20.09 14.37
N ILE A 69 -2.87 19.63 13.25
CA ILE A 69 -1.42 19.66 12.98
C ILE A 69 -0.89 21.11 13.00
N ARG A 70 -1.59 22.05 12.35
CA ARG A 70 -1.18 23.47 12.27
C ARG A 70 -1.24 24.20 13.60
N ARG A 71 -2.03 23.74 14.57
CA ARG A 71 -2.07 24.29 15.93
C ARG A 71 -0.79 24.00 16.73
N GLY A 72 0.16 23.24 16.16
CA GLY A 72 1.50 23.08 16.69
C GLY A 72 1.64 21.98 17.75
N GLU A 73 0.64 21.11 17.86
CA GLU A 73 0.66 19.98 18.80
C GLU A 73 1.61 18.85 18.33
N VAL A 74 1.99 18.87 17.06
CA VAL A 74 2.94 17.95 16.42
C VAL A 74 3.79 18.69 15.36
N SER A 75 4.96 18.17 15.03
CA SER A 75 5.84 18.77 14.02
C SER A 75 5.20 18.72 12.62
N GLU A 76 5.16 19.86 11.91
CA GLU A 76 4.69 19.94 10.53
C GLU A 76 5.52 19.11 9.54
N ALA A 77 6.78 18.78 9.88
CA ALA A 77 7.64 17.93 9.08
C ALA A 77 7.22 16.45 9.11
N THR A 78 6.34 16.08 10.05
CA THR A 78 5.81 14.72 10.16
C THR A 78 4.92 14.40 8.97
N THR A 79 5.17 13.25 8.34
CA THR A 79 4.46 12.84 7.13
C THR A 79 3.45 11.71 7.35
N GLU A 80 3.50 11.04 8.51
CA GLU A 80 2.64 9.90 8.86
C GLU A 80 2.19 9.98 10.32
N PHE A 81 0.88 9.90 10.53
CA PHE A 81 0.21 9.99 11.83
C PHE A 81 -0.68 8.77 12.05
N CYS A 82 -0.59 8.11 13.20
CA CYS A 82 -1.56 7.10 13.62
C CYS A 82 -2.78 7.78 14.22
N ILE A 83 -3.87 7.83 13.46
CA ILE A 83 -5.07 8.58 13.83
C ILE A 83 -6.06 7.74 14.67
N GLY A 84 -5.64 6.57 15.11
CA GLY A 84 -6.41 5.65 15.96
C GLY A 84 -6.90 4.42 15.22
N GLY A 85 -7.98 3.83 15.72
CA GLY A 85 -8.56 2.62 15.17
C GLY A 85 -10.07 2.56 15.29
N VAL A 86 -10.67 1.61 14.59
CA VAL A 86 -12.08 1.24 14.73
C VAL A 86 -12.13 -0.23 15.11
N VAL A 87 -12.72 -0.52 16.27
CA VAL A 87 -13.00 -1.89 16.70
C VAL A 87 -14.37 -2.28 16.18
N LEU A 88 -14.45 -3.41 15.47
CA LEU A 88 -15.67 -4.07 15.04
C LEU A 88 -15.79 -5.40 15.81
N ASP A 89 -16.65 -5.39 16.82
CA ASP A 89 -16.77 -6.47 17.81
C ASP A 89 -17.67 -7.61 17.36
N ARG A 90 -18.67 -7.29 16.53
CA ARG A 90 -19.69 -8.18 15.99
C ARG A 90 -20.23 -7.65 14.67
N LEU A 91 -20.81 -8.52 13.85
CA LEU A 91 -21.57 -8.15 12.67
C LEU A 91 -23.08 -8.41 12.88
N PRO A 92 -23.96 -7.75 12.11
CA PRO A 92 -25.38 -8.02 12.18
C PRO A 92 -25.68 -9.49 11.86
N ASN A 93 -26.46 -10.13 12.72
CA ASN A 93 -27.02 -11.46 12.49
C ASN A 93 -28.13 -11.37 11.41
N SER A 94 -27.79 -11.08 10.16
CA SER A 94 -28.76 -11.07 9.06
C SER A 94 -28.44 -12.16 8.04
N GLU A 95 -29.47 -12.92 7.67
CA GLU A 95 -29.46 -13.75 6.44
C GLU A 95 -29.36 -12.88 5.18
N THR A 96 -29.69 -11.59 5.31
CA THR A 96 -29.51 -10.59 4.25
C THR A 96 -28.04 -10.39 3.93
N GLU A 97 -27.68 -10.54 2.66
CA GLU A 97 -26.36 -10.18 2.14
C GLU A 97 -25.99 -8.75 2.54
N LEU A 98 -24.73 -8.55 2.95
CA LEU A 98 -24.17 -7.21 3.20
C LEU A 98 -23.30 -6.77 2.01
N ARG A 99 -23.68 -7.21 0.80
CA ARG A 99 -23.03 -6.80 -0.45
C ARG A 99 -23.81 -5.67 -1.07
N PRO A 100 -23.12 -4.64 -1.60
CA PRO A 100 -23.75 -3.76 -2.57
C PRO A 100 -24.19 -4.57 -3.79
N ALA A 101 -25.35 -4.28 -4.35
CA ALA A 101 -25.88 -4.98 -5.51
C ALA A 101 -24.86 -4.95 -6.66
N THR A 102 -24.69 -6.09 -7.33
CA THR A 102 -23.83 -6.15 -8.52
C THR A 102 -24.46 -5.28 -9.61
N ARG A 103 -23.64 -4.47 -10.27
CA ARG A 103 -24.09 -3.63 -11.39
C ARG A 103 -24.83 -4.50 -12.42
N THR A 104 -26.07 -4.15 -12.73
CA THR A 104 -26.76 -4.76 -13.87
C THR A 104 -26.23 -4.13 -15.16
N GLN A 105 -26.26 -4.85 -16.27
CA GLN A 105 -25.78 -4.31 -17.55
C GLN A 105 -26.54 -3.05 -18.01
N GLU A 106 -27.75 -2.84 -17.48
CA GLU A 106 -28.65 -1.75 -17.87
C GLU A 106 -28.43 -0.45 -17.08
N ASP A 107 -27.81 -0.51 -15.90
CA ASP A 107 -27.64 0.67 -15.06
C ASP A 107 -26.60 1.64 -15.64
N SER A 108 -26.95 2.92 -15.67
CA SER A 108 -25.99 4.00 -15.86
C SER A 108 -24.97 4.01 -14.71
N LYS A 109 -23.79 4.62 -14.94
CA LYS A 109 -22.77 4.75 -13.88
C LYS A 109 -23.27 5.54 -12.67
N GLU A 110 -24.17 6.48 -12.89
CA GLU A 110 -24.73 7.36 -11.85
C GLU A 110 -25.78 6.63 -11.00
N GLU A 111 -26.66 5.85 -11.62
CA GLU A 111 -27.64 5.01 -10.90
C GLU A 111 -26.94 3.93 -10.06
N ASP A 112 -25.91 3.28 -10.60
CA ASP A 112 -25.10 2.30 -9.87
C ASP A 112 -24.43 2.93 -8.65
N LYS A 113 -23.85 4.14 -8.82
CA LYS A 113 -23.26 4.89 -7.71
C LYS A 113 -24.31 5.22 -6.64
N LYS A 114 -25.46 5.77 -7.03
CA LYS A 114 -26.52 6.16 -6.09
C LYS A 114 -27.07 4.97 -5.30
N ARG A 115 -27.29 3.83 -5.95
CA ARG A 115 -27.72 2.59 -5.29
C ARG A 115 -26.68 2.12 -4.28
N ARG A 116 -25.41 2.04 -4.71
CA ARG A 116 -24.30 1.65 -3.83
C ARG A 116 -24.14 2.58 -2.64
N ASP A 117 -24.25 3.89 -2.83
CA ASP A 117 -24.16 4.88 -1.75
C ASP A 117 -25.30 4.68 -0.73
N ALA A 118 -26.52 4.39 -1.21
CA ALA A 118 -27.66 4.10 -0.35
C ALA A 118 -27.50 2.80 0.45
N GLU A 119 -27.12 1.70 -0.20
CA GLU A 119 -26.87 0.40 0.43
C GLU A 119 -25.71 0.48 1.44
N THR A 120 -24.63 1.17 1.07
CA THR A 120 -23.49 1.43 1.95
C THR A 120 -23.92 2.21 3.18
N GLY A 121 -24.74 3.25 3.01
CA GLY A 121 -25.31 4.04 4.11
C GLY A 121 -26.20 3.22 5.03
N GLU A 122 -27.02 2.32 4.48
CA GLU A 122 -27.88 1.44 5.27
C GLU A 122 -27.06 0.45 6.10
N ILE A 123 -26.10 -0.24 5.49
CA ILE A 123 -25.23 -1.20 6.21
C ILE A 123 -24.42 -0.47 7.28
N PHE A 124 -23.86 0.69 6.97
CA PHE A 124 -23.15 1.54 7.93
C PHE A 124 -24.03 1.90 9.13
N THR A 125 -25.28 2.29 8.86
CA THR A 125 -26.27 2.61 9.89
C THR A 125 -26.52 1.41 10.80
N ARG A 126 -26.66 0.20 10.24
CA ARG A 126 -26.85 -1.03 11.04
C ARG A 126 -25.64 -1.36 11.92
N LEU A 127 -24.42 -1.07 11.45
CA LEU A 127 -23.18 -1.33 12.21
C LEU A 127 -22.98 -0.32 13.35
N THR A 128 -23.44 0.91 13.19
CA THR A 128 -23.19 2.00 14.14
C THR A 128 -24.35 2.27 15.09
N GLN A 129 -25.59 1.96 14.70
CA GLN A 129 -26.75 2.19 15.57
C GLN A 129 -26.80 1.20 16.73
N GLN A 130 -26.98 1.74 17.94
CA GLN A 130 -27.35 0.96 19.11
C GLN A 130 -28.86 0.70 19.10
N LYS A 131 -29.28 -0.57 19.13
CA LYS A 131 -30.64 -0.93 19.50
C LYS A 131 -30.69 -1.19 21.01
N GLY A 132 -31.27 -0.26 21.76
CA GLY A 132 -31.51 -0.42 23.20
C GLY A 132 -30.25 -0.27 24.07
N LYS A 133 -30.07 -1.16 25.05
CA LYS A 133 -28.96 -1.13 26.03
C LYS A 133 -27.68 -1.81 25.53
N GLU A 134 -27.63 -2.24 24.28
CA GLU A 134 -26.48 -2.96 23.76
C GLU A 134 -25.33 -2.00 23.40
N THR A 135 -24.10 -2.48 23.60
CA THR A 135 -22.91 -1.77 23.11
C THR A 135 -22.96 -1.65 21.58
N PRO A 136 -22.46 -0.54 21.00
CA PRO A 136 -22.37 -0.42 19.55
C PRO A 136 -21.55 -1.57 18.98
N MET A 137 -21.87 -2.04 17.77
CA MET A 137 -21.04 -3.08 17.14
C MET A 137 -19.66 -2.55 16.74
N THR A 138 -19.56 -1.24 16.55
CA THR A 138 -18.34 -0.55 16.16
C THR A 138 -18.06 0.65 17.05
N ARG A 139 -16.80 0.83 17.45
CA ARG A 139 -16.36 2.01 18.21
C ARG A 139 -15.01 2.52 17.72
N PHE A 140 -14.83 3.83 17.78
CA PHE A 140 -13.50 4.43 17.65
C PHE A 140 -12.68 4.11 18.90
N THR A 141 -11.38 3.90 18.74
CA THR A 141 -10.41 3.75 19.83
C THR A 141 -9.15 4.58 19.53
N PRO A 142 -8.66 5.40 20.47
CA PRO A 142 -7.40 6.11 20.31
C PRO A 142 -6.25 5.10 20.49
N LEU A 143 -5.60 4.72 19.39
CA LEU A 143 -4.40 3.90 19.44
C LEU A 143 -3.18 4.76 19.79
N SER A 144 -2.30 4.23 20.64
CA SER A 144 -0.96 4.75 20.91
C SER A 144 0.09 3.67 20.59
N GLY A 145 1.20 4.08 20.00
CA GLY A 145 2.26 3.24 19.42
C GLY A 145 3.10 2.46 20.44
N GLY A 146 2.70 2.47 21.72
CA GLY A 146 3.30 1.65 22.78
C GLY A 146 2.58 0.32 23.05
N GLY A 147 1.38 0.10 22.50
CA GLY A 147 0.60 -1.10 22.73
C GLY A 147 1.16 -2.34 22.03
N THR A 148 1.05 -3.52 22.65
CA THR A 148 1.46 -4.82 22.06
C THR A 148 0.71 -5.17 20.77
N VAL A 149 -0.49 -4.59 20.60
CA VAL A 149 -1.42 -4.90 19.51
C VAL A 149 -1.28 -3.94 18.32
N ALA A 150 -1.02 -2.66 18.57
CA ALA A 150 -0.88 -1.63 17.53
C ALA A 150 0.60 -1.43 17.18
N ARG A 151 0.99 -1.80 15.96
CA ARG A 151 2.38 -1.69 15.46
C ARG A 151 2.54 -0.51 14.50
N SER A 152 2.04 0.64 14.90
CA SER A 152 2.13 1.87 14.10
C SER A 152 3.59 2.35 14.01
N ALA A 153 4.02 2.71 12.80
CA ALA A 153 5.26 3.45 12.57
C ALA A 153 5.06 4.99 12.56
N GLY A 154 3.80 5.45 12.62
CA GLY A 154 3.45 6.88 12.61
C GLY A 154 3.48 7.51 13.99
N VAL A 155 3.52 8.85 14.02
CA VAL A 155 3.39 9.61 15.27
C VAL A 155 2.00 9.37 15.87
N ASP A 156 1.94 9.07 17.16
CA ASP A 156 0.69 8.87 17.89
C ASP A 156 -0.19 10.12 17.81
N PHE A 157 -1.36 9.96 17.18
CA PHE A 157 -2.29 11.06 16.94
C PHE A 157 -3.74 10.76 17.38
N GLY A 158 -4.03 9.51 17.74
CA GLY A 158 -5.35 9.06 18.21
C GLY A 158 -5.96 9.90 19.35
N PRO A 159 -5.20 10.30 20.39
CA PRO A 159 -5.73 11.16 21.45
C PRO A 159 -6.21 12.54 20.96
N PHE A 160 -5.53 13.13 19.97
CA PHE A 160 -5.94 14.41 19.38
C PHE A 160 -7.19 14.26 18.52
N VAL A 161 -7.33 13.14 17.81
CA VAL A 161 -8.55 12.77 17.08
C VAL A 161 -9.73 12.63 18.04
N LEU A 162 -9.52 11.99 19.20
CA LEU A 162 -10.55 11.87 20.22
C LEU A 162 -10.92 13.24 20.81
N GLY A 163 -9.93 14.04 21.21
CA GLY A 163 -10.14 15.37 21.79
C GLY A 163 -10.74 16.39 20.82
N GLY A 164 -10.48 16.23 19.51
CA GLY A 164 -11.12 16.99 18.44
C GLY A 164 -12.48 16.45 17.99
N GLU A 165 -13.03 15.45 18.68
CA GLU A 165 -14.31 14.82 18.38
C GLU A 165 -14.42 14.23 16.95
N LEU A 166 -13.28 13.87 16.35
CA LEU A 166 -13.20 13.37 14.97
C LEU A 166 -13.45 11.86 14.84
N GLY A 167 -13.62 11.15 15.96
CA GLY A 167 -13.75 9.70 16.00
C GLY A 167 -14.92 9.15 15.17
N SER A 168 -16.05 9.86 15.11
CA SER A 168 -17.20 9.47 14.27
C SER A 168 -16.88 9.52 12.78
N LEU A 169 -16.13 10.53 12.32
CA LEU A 169 -15.70 10.66 10.92
C LEU A 169 -14.70 9.55 10.55
N VAL A 170 -13.82 9.16 11.48
CA VAL A 170 -12.89 8.04 11.31
C VAL A 170 -13.64 6.72 11.12
N VAL A 171 -14.66 6.48 11.96
CA VAL A 171 -15.53 5.29 11.87
C VAL A 171 -16.28 5.27 10.55
N GLU A 172 -16.91 6.38 10.18
CA GLU A 172 -17.69 6.48 8.95
C GLU A 172 -16.86 6.30 7.68
N ASN A 173 -15.74 7.02 7.55
CA ASN A 173 -14.86 6.90 6.40
C ASN A 173 -14.35 5.45 6.23
N SER A 174 -13.96 4.80 7.32
CA SER A 174 -13.40 3.46 7.29
C SER A 174 -14.44 2.41 6.92
N LEU A 175 -15.57 2.39 7.64
CA LEU A 175 -16.59 1.37 7.45
C LEU A 175 -17.25 1.50 6.08
N LYS A 176 -17.58 2.71 5.62
CA LYS A 176 -18.16 2.89 4.28
C LYS A 176 -17.20 2.39 3.19
N THR A 177 -15.90 2.63 3.33
CA THR A 177 -14.88 2.10 2.40
C THR A 177 -14.87 0.57 2.40
N MET A 178 -14.85 -0.05 3.58
CA MET A 178 -14.84 -1.52 3.69
C MET A 178 -16.13 -2.17 3.18
N ILE A 179 -17.29 -1.52 3.35
CA ILE A 179 -18.57 -1.99 2.82
C ILE A 179 -18.57 -1.92 1.29
N ASP A 180 -18.22 -0.77 0.70
CA ASP A 180 -18.16 -0.63 -0.76
C ASP A 180 -17.11 -1.56 -1.39
N ALA A 181 -16.03 -1.84 -0.66
CA ALA A 181 -15.00 -2.80 -1.04
C ALA A 181 -15.41 -4.28 -0.87
N GLU A 182 -16.61 -4.59 -0.35
CA GLU A 182 -17.10 -5.94 -0.03
C GLU A 182 -16.28 -6.68 1.06
N GLN A 183 -15.44 -5.97 1.83
CA GLN A 183 -14.63 -6.56 2.89
C GLN A 183 -15.48 -6.91 4.12
N VAL A 184 -16.47 -6.08 4.47
CA VAL A 184 -17.42 -6.39 5.56
C VAL A 184 -18.21 -7.65 5.26
N GLU A 185 -18.61 -7.82 4.01
CA GLU A 185 -19.29 -9.04 3.58
C GLU A 185 -18.38 -10.26 3.68
N TYR A 186 -17.12 -10.15 3.24
CA TYR A 186 -16.18 -11.25 3.39
C TYR A 186 -16.09 -11.66 4.87
N LEU A 187 -15.93 -10.69 5.76
CA LEU A 187 -15.87 -10.94 7.21
C LEU A 187 -17.13 -11.68 7.67
N ARG A 188 -18.32 -11.26 7.25
CA ARG A 188 -19.59 -11.96 7.55
C ARG A 188 -19.56 -13.42 7.10
N LEU A 189 -19.17 -13.68 5.85
CA LEU A 189 -19.16 -15.03 5.27
C LEU A 189 -18.08 -15.93 5.86
N ALA A 190 -16.92 -15.36 6.17
CA ALA A 190 -15.84 -16.04 6.86
C ALA A 190 -16.14 -16.29 8.35
N GLY A 191 -17.25 -15.76 8.88
CA GLY A 191 -17.60 -15.88 10.30
C GLY A 191 -16.67 -15.08 11.20
N LEU A 192 -16.28 -13.87 10.78
CA LEU A 192 -15.43 -12.94 11.53
C LEU A 192 -16.16 -11.60 11.71
N PRO A 193 -16.02 -10.92 12.87
CA PRO A 193 -15.42 -11.40 14.11
C PRO A 193 -16.21 -12.57 14.74
N ASN A 194 -15.58 -13.30 15.66
CA ASN A 194 -16.17 -14.45 16.37
C ASN A 194 -15.73 -14.49 17.85
N SER A 195 -15.92 -15.62 18.54
CA SER A 195 -15.53 -15.78 19.94
C SER A 195 -14.02 -15.59 20.18
N GLU A 196 -13.18 -15.91 19.21
CA GLU A 196 -11.72 -15.82 19.31
C GLU A 196 -11.17 -14.49 18.81
N TRP A 197 -11.80 -13.90 17.79
CA TRP A 197 -11.25 -12.75 17.07
C TRP A 197 -12.21 -11.56 17.08
N VAL A 198 -11.65 -10.36 17.28
CA VAL A 198 -12.32 -9.10 16.89
C VAL A 198 -11.61 -8.49 15.69
N ILE A 199 -12.29 -7.59 14.99
CA ILE A 199 -11.69 -6.87 13.87
C ILE A 199 -11.23 -5.49 14.34
N LEU A 200 -9.93 -5.23 14.24
CA LEU A 200 -9.34 -3.91 14.46
C LEU A 200 -8.98 -3.30 13.10
N ILE A 201 -9.55 -2.15 12.81
CA ILE A 201 -9.22 -1.34 11.63
C ILE A 201 -8.28 -0.25 12.13
N GLU A 202 -6.97 -0.39 11.91
CA GLU A 202 -5.96 0.60 12.30
C GLU A 202 -5.84 1.65 11.19
N LEU A 203 -5.83 2.95 11.55
CA LEU A 203 -5.84 4.05 10.58
C LEU A 203 -4.63 4.97 10.69
N HIS A 204 -4.06 5.27 9.53
CA HIS A 204 -2.92 6.15 9.38
C HIS A 204 -3.24 7.27 8.40
N TYR A 205 -3.00 8.52 8.81
CA TYR A 205 -3.03 9.65 7.91
C TYR A 205 -1.63 9.90 7.34
N ILE A 206 -1.49 9.72 6.03
CA ILE A 206 -0.27 9.99 5.29
C ILE A 206 -0.41 11.38 4.65
N ARG A 207 0.27 12.38 5.22
CA ARG A 207 0.24 13.78 4.79
C ARG A 207 1.05 14.02 3.52
N SER A 208 2.18 13.33 3.39
CA SER A 208 3.00 13.43 2.19
C SER A 208 3.82 12.16 2.02
N ARG A 209 3.38 11.27 1.13
CA ARG A 209 4.17 10.08 0.79
C ARG A 209 5.33 10.48 -0.12
N PRO A 210 6.59 10.22 0.25
CA PRO A 210 7.73 10.41 -0.64
C PRO A 210 7.51 9.69 -1.98
N LYS A 211 7.79 10.40 -3.08
CA LYS A 211 7.58 9.91 -4.45
C LYS A 211 8.67 8.89 -4.87
N ASP A 212 9.71 8.71 -4.06
CA ASP A 212 10.91 7.89 -4.30
C ASP A 212 10.96 6.59 -3.48
N MET A 213 9.96 6.32 -2.62
CA MET A 213 9.85 5.04 -1.92
C MET A 213 9.50 3.92 -2.90
N ALA A 214 10.56 3.28 -3.40
CA ALA A 214 10.56 2.38 -4.53
C ALA A 214 10.87 0.94 -4.09
N GLY A 215 9.89 0.05 -4.25
CA GLY A 215 10.05 -1.39 -4.09
C GLY A 215 8.73 -2.07 -3.77
N PHE A 216 8.60 -3.33 -4.19
CA PHE A 216 7.54 -4.17 -3.68
C PHE A 216 7.72 -4.39 -2.18
N HIS A 217 6.62 -4.34 -1.45
CA HIS A 217 6.56 -4.66 -0.04
C HIS A 217 5.23 -5.31 0.30
N LYS A 218 5.21 -5.97 1.46
CA LYS A 218 3.98 -6.19 2.22
C LYS A 218 3.85 -5.09 3.24
N ASP A 219 2.63 -4.64 3.47
CA ASP A 219 2.40 -3.59 4.45
C ASP A 219 2.52 -4.15 5.87
N THR A 220 2.17 -5.42 6.07
CA THR A 220 2.21 -6.04 7.39
C THR A 220 2.96 -7.37 7.45
N ARG A 221 3.15 -7.84 8.69
CA ARG A 221 3.77 -9.12 9.00
C ARG A 221 2.75 -10.26 9.00
N GLY A 222 1.79 -10.22 8.07
CA GLY A 222 0.66 -11.13 8.03
C GLY A 222 -0.23 -11.06 9.27
N GLN A 223 -0.50 -9.83 9.69
CA GLN A 223 -1.50 -9.51 10.71
C GLN A 223 -2.72 -8.81 10.09
N SER A 224 -2.63 -8.41 8.82
CA SER A 224 -3.70 -7.73 8.11
C SER A 224 -4.35 -8.65 7.10
N LEU A 225 -5.68 -8.62 7.13
CA LEU A 225 -6.55 -9.25 6.15
C LEU A 225 -6.62 -8.39 4.90
N PHE A 226 -6.86 -7.09 5.09
CA PHE A 226 -7.09 -6.12 4.03
C PHE A 226 -6.34 -4.81 4.27
N VAL A 227 -6.07 -4.10 3.18
CA VAL A 227 -5.58 -2.74 3.19
C VAL A 227 -6.49 -1.86 2.34
N ASN A 228 -6.77 -0.65 2.81
CA ASN A 228 -7.45 0.38 2.03
C ASN A 228 -6.63 1.67 2.00
N LEU A 229 -6.54 2.30 0.84
CA LEU A 229 -5.86 3.57 0.61
C LEU A 229 -6.87 4.60 0.10
N ASN A 230 -7.38 5.47 0.97
CA ASN A 230 -8.34 6.52 0.63
C ASN A 230 -7.60 7.82 0.27
N TYR A 231 -7.50 8.14 -1.01
CA TYR A 231 -6.74 9.28 -1.50
C TYR A 231 -7.50 10.57 -1.32
N HIS A 232 -6.83 11.59 -0.78
CA HIS A 232 -7.40 12.93 -0.63
C HIS A 232 -6.61 13.92 -1.49
N MET A 233 -6.95 13.93 -2.78
CA MET A 233 -6.24 14.67 -3.83
C MET A 233 -7.20 15.54 -4.66
N PRO A 234 -7.93 16.51 -4.07
CA PRO A 234 -8.91 17.33 -4.81
C PRO A 234 -8.34 17.90 -6.11
N GLY A 235 -9.06 17.75 -7.22
CA GLY A 235 -8.66 18.21 -8.55
C GLY A 235 -7.65 17.31 -9.27
N HIS A 236 -7.19 16.21 -8.65
CA HIS A 236 -6.10 15.40 -9.18
C HIS A 236 -6.36 13.90 -9.08
N ARG A 237 -6.50 13.25 -10.24
CA ARG A 237 -6.40 11.78 -10.32
C ARG A 237 -4.98 11.33 -9.99
N THR A 238 -4.85 10.17 -9.35
CA THR A 238 -3.55 9.60 -9.00
C THR A 238 -3.48 8.14 -9.38
N ARG A 239 -2.30 7.62 -9.65
CA ARG A 239 -2.14 6.19 -9.96
C ARG A 239 -2.30 5.36 -8.70
N GLY A 240 -2.99 4.22 -8.81
CA GLY A 240 -3.01 3.19 -7.79
C GLY A 240 -1.67 2.44 -7.73
N PRO A 241 -1.38 1.71 -6.63
CA PRO A 241 -0.13 0.97 -6.48
C PRO A 241 0.07 -0.10 -7.54
N GLU A 242 1.30 -0.24 -8.00
CA GLU A 242 1.68 -1.42 -8.79
C GLU A 242 1.59 -2.64 -7.88
N HIS A 243 1.15 -3.76 -8.44
CA HIS A 243 0.99 -4.97 -7.67
C HIS A 243 1.36 -6.22 -8.46
N VAL A 244 1.72 -7.26 -7.72
CA VAL A 244 1.83 -8.63 -8.20
C VAL A 244 0.81 -9.46 -7.43
N LEU A 245 -0.10 -10.08 -8.16
CA LEU A 245 -1.08 -11.01 -7.61
C LEU A 245 -0.45 -12.36 -7.33
N ASN A 246 -0.83 -12.96 -6.21
CA ASN A 246 -0.39 -14.28 -5.77
C ASN A 246 1.13 -14.49 -5.87
N PRO A 247 1.95 -13.61 -5.25
CA PRO A 247 3.39 -13.81 -5.23
C PRO A 247 3.73 -15.16 -4.55
N PRO A 248 4.88 -15.78 -4.87
CA PRO A 248 5.26 -17.03 -4.23
C PRO A 248 5.31 -16.89 -2.71
N PRO A 249 5.00 -17.96 -1.98
CA PRO A 249 5.12 -17.97 -0.53
C PRO A 249 6.57 -17.76 -0.11
N SER A 250 6.75 -17.07 1.01
CA SER A 250 8.04 -17.02 1.72
C SER A 250 7.93 -17.95 2.90
N VAL A 251 8.80 -18.96 3.01
CA VAL A 251 8.74 -19.97 4.09
C VAL A 251 8.68 -19.30 5.46
N ASP A 252 9.57 -18.35 5.73
CA ASP A 252 9.62 -17.65 7.02
C ASP A 252 8.33 -16.85 7.31
N HIS A 253 7.73 -16.25 6.28
CA HIS A 253 6.49 -15.48 6.43
C HIS A 253 5.28 -16.40 6.60
N ASP A 254 5.20 -17.45 5.79
CA ASP A 254 4.12 -18.43 5.86
C ASP A 254 4.19 -19.24 7.17
N GLU A 255 5.37 -19.55 7.69
CA GLU A 255 5.52 -20.11 9.04
C GLU A 255 4.98 -19.12 10.08
N GLN A 256 5.27 -17.82 9.97
CA GLN A 256 4.73 -16.84 10.91
C GLN A 256 3.20 -16.74 10.87
N VAL A 257 2.62 -16.82 9.66
CA VAL A 257 1.18 -16.59 9.43
C VAL A 257 0.36 -17.85 9.64
N LEU A 258 0.90 -19.02 9.29
CA LEU A 258 0.19 -20.29 9.19
C LEU A 258 0.66 -21.32 10.23
N SER A 259 1.69 -21.06 11.03
CA SER A 259 2.14 -22.03 12.03
C SER A 259 1.09 -22.23 13.12
N ASP A 260 0.65 -23.49 13.22
CA ASP A 260 -0.17 -23.99 14.31
C ASP A 260 0.62 -24.25 15.60
N LYS A 261 1.95 -24.13 15.52
CA LYS A 261 2.86 -24.64 16.57
C LYS A 261 3.08 -23.68 17.73
N ASP A 262 2.68 -22.42 17.60
CA ASP A 262 2.79 -21.42 18.66
C ASP A 262 1.46 -20.67 18.85
N SER A 263 1.20 -20.17 20.06
CA SER A 263 0.14 -19.20 20.39
C SER A 263 0.29 -17.85 19.66
N ASN A 264 1.10 -17.80 18.61
CA ASN A 264 1.48 -16.64 17.82
C ASN A 264 0.79 -16.59 16.45
N ARG A 265 -0.23 -17.44 16.20
CA ARG A 265 -1.06 -17.31 14.99
C ARG A 265 -1.48 -15.86 14.83
N THR A 266 -1.08 -15.25 13.72
CA THR A 266 -1.36 -13.84 13.45
C THR A 266 -2.63 -13.63 12.64
N LEU A 267 -3.17 -14.70 12.03
CA LEU A 267 -4.41 -14.68 11.26
C LEU A 267 -5.40 -15.76 11.73
N PRO A 268 -6.72 -15.54 11.56
CA PRO A 268 -7.74 -16.56 11.78
C PRO A 268 -7.55 -17.74 10.82
N ALA A 269 -7.95 -18.93 11.27
CA ALA A 269 -7.87 -20.14 10.46
C ALA A 269 -8.79 -20.04 9.23
N GLU A 270 -9.96 -19.41 9.39
CA GLU A 270 -10.94 -19.16 8.32
C GLU A 270 -10.32 -18.39 7.16
N PHE A 271 -9.63 -17.29 7.47
CA PHE A 271 -8.94 -16.49 6.45
C PHE A 271 -7.78 -17.24 5.82
N SER A 272 -6.99 -17.96 6.62
CA SER A 272 -5.85 -18.72 6.12
C SER A 272 -6.26 -19.81 5.13
N ASP A 273 -7.39 -20.46 5.39
CA ASP A 273 -7.92 -21.53 4.56
C ASP A 273 -8.47 -20.98 3.23
N ASP A 274 -9.21 -19.87 3.28
CA ASP A 274 -9.73 -19.19 2.11
C ASP A 274 -8.60 -18.58 1.26
N LEU A 275 -7.55 -18.06 1.89
CA LEU A 275 -6.36 -17.57 1.20
C LEU A 275 -5.66 -18.71 0.45
N ARG A 276 -5.52 -19.90 1.05
CA ARG A 276 -4.96 -21.08 0.35
C ARG A 276 -5.81 -21.48 -0.85
N HIS A 277 -7.13 -21.33 -0.78
CA HIS A 277 -8.01 -21.52 -1.93
C HIS A 277 -7.73 -20.47 -3.01
N ALA A 278 -7.77 -19.18 -2.67
CA ALA A 278 -7.53 -18.09 -3.61
C ALA A 278 -6.17 -18.21 -4.32
N ARG A 279 -5.11 -18.57 -3.58
CA ARG A 279 -3.77 -18.79 -4.16
C ARG A 279 -3.73 -19.95 -5.16
N LYS A 280 -4.59 -20.97 -5.04
CA LYS A 280 -4.68 -22.06 -6.03
C LYS A 280 -5.39 -21.58 -7.30
N GLU A 281 -6.48 -20.85 -7.16
CA GLU A 281 -7.29 -20.36 -8.28
C GLU A 281 -6.57 -19.27 -9.10
N LEU A 282 -5.85 -18.35 -8.44
CA LEU A 282 -5.15 -17.24 -9.12
C LEU A 282 -3.95 -17.70 -9.97
N GLY A 283 -3.38 -18.88 -9.69
CA GLY A 283 -2.19 -19.39 -10.37
C GLY A 283 -0.92 -18.58 -10.11
N ALA A 284 0.19 -18.99 -10.72
CA ALA A 284 1.48 -18.32 -10.50
C ALA A 284 1.50 -16.89 -11.10
N PRO A 285 2.23 -15.95 -10.47
CA PRO A 285 2.31 -14.58 -10.95
C PRO A 285 3.00 -14.55 -12.31
N SER A 286 2.38 -13.87 -13.26
CA SER A 286 2.92 -13.69 -14.60
C SER A 286 3.15 -12.23 -14.98
N ARG A 287 2.58 -11.30 -14.20
CA ARG A 287 2.54 -9.87 -14.52
C ARG A 287 2.77 -8.99 -13.31
N ILE A 288 3.26 -7.79 -13.59
CA ILE A 288 3.17 -6.63 -12.70
C ILE A 288 2.07 -5.75 -13.26
N GLU A 289 1.02 -5.55 -12.49
CA GLU A 289 -0.19 -4.87 -12.93
C GLU A 289 -0.36 -3.51 -12.27
N LEU A 290 -0.97 -2.59 -13.01
CA LEU A 290 -1.51 -1.34 -12.47
C LEU A 290 -3.02 -1.52 -12.34
N PRO A 291 -3.59 -1.31 -11.14
CA PRO A 291 -5.03 -1.46 -10.94
C PRO A 291 -5.83 -0.33 -11.62
N GLY A 292 -5.15 0.72 -12.08
CA GLY A 292 -5.72 1.86 -12.80
C GLY A 292 -5.49 3.18 -12.08
N ASP A 293 -6.21 4.20 -12.55
CA ASP A 293 -6.20 5.53 -11.94
C ASP A 293 -7.26 5.63 -10.85
N VAL A 294 -6.83 6.09 -9.70
CA VAL A 294 -7.70 6.45 -8.59
C VAL A 294 -8.27 7.85 -8.84
N PRO A 295 -9.60 8.03 -8.74
CA PRO A 295 -10.23 9.34 -8.72
C PRO A 295 -9.64 10.24 -7.61
N GLU A 296 -9.84 11.55 -7.71
CA GLU A 296 -9.31 12.56 -6.78
C GLU A 296 -9.58 12.28 -5.31
N LEU A 297 -10.77 11.77 -5.01
CA LEU A 297 -11.23 11.40 -3.68
C LEU A 297 -11.65 9.93 -3.68
N GLY A 298 -10.90 9.12 -4.44
CA GLY A 298 -11.12 7.69 -4.60
C GLY A 298 -10.33 6.83 -3.62
N TYR A 299 -10.52 5.52 -3.71
CA TYR A 299 -9.79 4.57 -2.90
C TYR A 299 -9.24 3.39 -3.71
N VAL A 300 -8.25 2.72 -3.12
CA VAL A 300 -7.76 1.40 -3.56
C VAL A 300 -7.90 0.43 -2.39
N ALA A 301 -8.52 -0.72 -2.61
CA ALA A 301 -8.71 -1.78 -1.61
C ALA A 301 -8.14 -3.11 -2.11
N PHE A 302 -7.46 -3.88 -1.26
CA PHE A 302 -6.89 -5.18 -1.62
C PHE A 302 -6.66 -6.10 -0.41
N VAL A 303 -6.45 -7.39 -0.69
CA VAL A 303 -6.06 -8.41 0.30
C VAL A 303 -4.54 -8.37 0.49
N ASP A 304 -4.05 -8.01 1.68
CA ASP A 304 -2.61 -7.82 1.95
C ASP A 304 -1.82 -9.10 1.66
N GLU A 305 -2.35 -10.25 2.06
CA GLU A 305 -1.67 -11.55 1.94
C GLU A 305 -1.74 -12.19 0.55
N ALA A 306 -2.54 -11.64 -0.36
CA ALA A 306 -2.66 -12.13 -1.73
C ALA A 306 -1.84 -11.29 -2.73
N ILE A 307 -1.24 -10.18 -2.31
CA ILE A 307 -0.48 -9.31 -3.20
C ILE A 307 0.87 -8.89 -2.61
N HIS A 308 1.80 -8.55 -3.50
CA HIS A 308 2.87 -7.60 -3.17
C HIS A 308 2.57 -6.31 -3.89
N HIS A 309 2.72 -5.17 -3.22
CA HIS A 309 2.44 -3.87 -3.82
C HIS A 309 3.59 -2.89 -3.65
N ALA A 310 3.62 -1.89 -4.53
CA ALA A 310 4.62 -0.83 -4.53
C ALA A 310 3.92 0.51 -4.75
N THR A 311 4.46 1.57 -4.14
CA THR A 311 4.12 2.94 -4.54
C THR A 311 4.20 3.00 -6.07
N PRO A 312 3.14 3.43 -6.78
CA PRO A 312 3.22 3.57 -8.22
C PRO A 312 4.42 4.43 -8.53
N TRP A 313 5.32 3.85 -9.29
CA TRP A 313 6.57 4.50 -9.64
C TRP A 313 6.22 5.60 -10.66
N PHE A 314 5.90 6.78 -10.13
CA PHE A 314 5.85 8.01 -10.93
C PHE A 314 7.22 8.32 -11.55
N GLY A 315 8.29 7.67 -11.05
CA GLY A 315 9.66 7.81 -11.50
C GLY A 315 10.39 6.49 -11.75
N HIS A 316 9.98 5.69 -12.75
CA HIS A 316 10.90 4.81 -13.52
C HIS A 316 12.10 5.54 -14.14
N ARG A 317 12.23 6.82 -13.82
CA ARG A 317 12.97 7.85 -14.50
C ARG A 317 14.08 8.42 -13.62
N TYR A 318 14.66 7.63 -12.72
CA TYR A 318 15.98 7.98 -12.19
C TYR A 318 17.08 7.33 -13.03
N VAL A 319 18.33 7.71 -12.88
CA VAL A 319 19.51 7.03 -13.43
C VAL A 319 20.57 7.12 -12.33
N THR A 320 21.22 6.02 -11.98
CA THR A 320 22.38 6.09 -11.07
C THR A 320 23.59 6.65 -11.80
N ALA A 321 24.56 7.20 -11.07
CA ALA A 321 25.81 7.67 -11.69
C ALA A 321 26.46 6.61 -12.59
N LYS A 322 26.51 5.36 -12.12
CA LYS A 322 27.03 4.20 -12.86
C LYS A 322 26.24 3.90 -14.14
N GLU A 323 24.91 3.90 -14.06
CA GLU A 323 24.05 3.66 -15.23
C GLU A 323 24.21 4.77 -16.27
N PHE A 324 24.30 6.04 -15.83
CA PHE A 324 24.46 7.19 -16.72
C PHE A 324 25.85 7.23 -17.36
N SER A 325 26.92 6.93 -16.59
CA SER A 325 28.27 6.76 -17.14
C SER A 325 28.32 5.70 -18.24
N ALA A 326 27.66 4.56 -18.01
CA ALA A 326 27.59 3.49 -18.99
C ALA A 326 26.84 3.93 -20.27
N TYR A 327 25.75 4.70 -20.12
CA TYR A 327 25.03 5.31 -21.24
C TYR A 327 25.94 6.24 -22.05
N LEU A 328 26.59 7.22 -21.39
CA LEU A 328 27.49 8.19 -22.05
C LEU A 328 28.65 7.49 -22.75
N THR A 329 29.20 6.43 -22.16
CA THR A 329 30.28 5.64 -22.76
C THR A 329 29.85 4.95 -24.06
N ARG A 330 28.59 4.48 -24.15
CA ARG A 330 28.08 3.81 -25.35
C ARG A 330 27.68 4.78 -26.45
N HIS A 331 26.95 5.83 -26.08
CA HIS A 331 26.32 6.74 -27.05
C HIS A 331 27.21 7.94 -27.41
N HIS A 332 28.14 8.32 -26.51
CA HIS A 332 29.01 9.48 -26.70
C HIS A 332 30.46 9.22 -26.24
N PRO A 333 31.12 8.13 -26.68
CA PRO A 333 32.43 7.71 -26.16
C PRO A 333 33.52 8.78 -26.27
N ALA A 334 33.58 9.51 -27.39
CA ALA A 334 34.61 10.52 -27.62
C ALA A 334 34.45 11.73 -26.68
N LYS A 335 33.22 12.24 -26.53
CA LYS A 335 32.93 13.38 -25.65
C LYS A 335 33.10 13.01 -24.18
N PHE A 336 32.62 11.83 -23.77
CA PHE A 336 32.77 11.38 -22.38
C PHE A 336 34.24 11.13 -22.00
N ALA A 337 35.04 10.51 -22.88
CA ALA A 337 36.47 10.33 -22.63
C ALA A 337 37.23 11.67 -22.56
N GLU A 338 36.87 12.61 -23.43
CA GLU A 338 37.50 13.94 -23.45
C GLU A 338 37.19 14.75 -22.20
N ILE A 339 35.93 14.79 -21.75
CA ILE A 339 35.57 15.53 -20.54
C ILE A 339 36.20 14.90 -19.28
N SER A 340 36.27 13.57 -19.20
CA SER A 340 36.97 12.88 -18.09
C SER A 340 38.47 13.19 -18.08
N ARG A 341 39.11 13.26 -19.25
CA ARG A 341 40.52 13.66 -19.39
C ARG A 341 40.72 15.11 -18.93
N ALA A 342 39.85 16.02 -19.38
CA ALA A 342 39.92 17.44 -19.05
C ALA A 342 39.72 17.68 -17.54
N GLU A 343 38.74 17.03 -16.90
CA GLU A 343 38.50 17.14 -15.45
C GLU A 343 39.71 16.65 -14.66
N LYS A 344 40.28 15.49 -15.03
CA LYS A 344 41.50 14.99 -14.40
C LYS A 344 42.69 15.95 -14.59
N GLN A 345 42.85 16.55 -15.76
CA GLN A 345 43.95 17.49 -16.00
C GLN A 345 43.76 18.79 -15.21
N TYR A 346 42.53 19.29 -15.13
CA TYR A 346 42.15 20.46 -14.36
C TYR A 346 42.37 20.25 -12.86
N GLU A 347 41.92 19.13 -12.30
CA GLU A 347 42.12 18.77 -10.88
C GLU A 347 43.59 18.61 -10.49
N ASN A 348 44.44 18.16 -11.42
CA ASN A 348 45.89 17.99 -11.21
C ASN A 348 46.72 19.25 -11.54
N SER A 349 46.08 20.32 -12.01
CA SER A 349 46.79 21.54 -12.39
C SER A 349 47.26 22.31 -11.16
N LEU A 350 48.54 22.66 -11.13
CA LEU A 350 49.10 23.58 -10.14
C LEU A 350 48.81 25.05 -10.47
N VAL A 351 48.28 25.32 -11.66
CA VAL A 351 47.95 26.67 -12.12
C VAL A 351 46.61 27.06 -11.47
N PRO A 352 46.53 28.20 -10.75
CA PRO A 352 45.27 28.65 -10.17
C PRO A 352 44.17 28.73 -11.22
N ALA A 353 42.94 28.33 -10.87
CA ALA A 353 41.79 28.28 -11.78
C ALA A 353 41.54 29.59 -12.56
N TYR A 354 41.95 30.73 -12.00
CA TYR A 354 41.89 32.03 -12.65
C TYR A 354 42.76 32.14 -13.92
N PHE A 355 43.92 31.50 -13.95
CA PHE A 355 44.87 31.58 -15.07
C PHE A 355 44.64 30.49 -16.13
N SER A 356 43.86 29.47 -15.82
CA SER A 356 43.51 28.40 -16.75
C SER A 356 42.10 27.90 -16.41
N PRO A 357 41.07 28.56 -16.96
CA PRO A 357 39.69 28.10 -16.79
C PRO A 357 39.53 26.68 -17.36
N PHE A 358 38.53 25.94 -16.86
CA PHE A 358 38.31 24.55 -17.24
C PHE A 358 38.25 24.31 -18.76
N ASN A 359 37.66 25.24 -19.51
CA ASN A 359 37.56 25.14 -20.97
C ASN A 359 38.92 25.06 -21.69
N SER A 360 40.00 25.62 -21.14
CA SER A 360 41.33 25.53 -21.75
C SER A 360 41.92 24.11 -21.74
N TYR A 361 41.33 23.21 -20.95
CA TYR A 361 41.71 21.81 -20.88
C TYR A 361 40.89 20.92 -21.83
N VAL A 362 39.85 21.44 -22.49
CA VAL A 362 38.95 20.70 -23.36
C VAL A 362 39.34 20.89 -24.83
N LYS A 363 39.35 19.80 -25.60
CA LYS A 363 39.55 19.84 -27.06
C LYS A 363 38.26 20.28 -27.75
N HIS A 364 38.24 21.52 -28.22
CA HIS A 364 37.08 22.11 -28.91
C HIS A 364 36.64 21.39 -30.19
N SER A 365 37.53 20.59 -30.80
CA SER A 365 37.19 19.73 -31.93
C SER A 365 36.33 18.50 -31.54
N ILE A 366 36.16 18.22 -30.25
CA ILE A 366 35.39 17.10 -29.71
C ILE A 366 34.15 17.60 -28.96
N ILE A 367 34.29 18.64 -28.14
CA ILE A 367 33.20 19.29 -27.39
C ILE A 367 33.28 20.78 -27.68
N SER A 368 32.25 21.37 -28.30
CA SER A 368 32.24 22.81 -28.61
C SER A 368 32.08 23.67 -27.35
N ASP A 369 32.44 24.95 -27.42
CA ASP A 369 32.42 25.86 -26.26
C ASP A 369 31.08 25.93 -25.53
N ASP A 370 29.99 25.91 -26.28
CA ASP A 370 28.62 25.94 -25.77
C ASP A 370 28.18 24.64 -25.09
N GLU A 371 28.87 23.53 -25.38
CA GLU A 371 28.58 22.21 -24.81
C GLU A 371 29.40 21.91 -23.54
N ILE A 372 30.51 22.62 -23.29
CA ILE A 372 31.49 22.30 -22.23
C ILE A 372 30.82 22.20 -20.85
N GLU A 373 29.99 23.18 -20.47
CA GLU A 373 29.34 23.20 -19.15
C GLU A 373 28.34 22.06 -18.98
N THR A 374 27.60 21.73 -20.04
CA THR A 374 26.68 20.58 -20.08
C THR A 374 27.43 19.27 -19.88
N TRP A 375 28.51 19.05 -20.63
CA TRP A 375 29.32 17.83 -20.51
C TRP A 375 30.02 17.72 -19.16
N ARG A 376 30.48 18.85 -18.60
CA ARG A 376 31.06 18.87 -17.26
C ARG A 376 30.04 18.48 -16.20
N ARG A 377 28.81 19.00 -16.28
CA ARG A 377 27.71 18.59 -15.38
C ARG A 377 27.38 17.11 -15.53
N TRP A 378 27.26 16.61 -16.77
CA TRP A 378 27.02 15.19 -17.02
C TRP A 378 28.14 14.30 -16.49
N HIS A 379 29.39 14.74 -16.62
CA HIS A 379 30.54 14.04 -16.05
C HIS A 379 30.46 13.95 -14.53
N HIS A 380 30.12 15.04 -13.83
CA HIS A 380 29.91 15.02 -12.39
C HIS A 380 28.74 14.11 -11.98
N MET A 381 27.66 14.08 -12.76
CA MET A 381 26.54 13.16 -12.53
C MET A 381 26.91 11.69 -12.77
N ALA A 382 27.78 11.43 -13.74
CA ALA A 382 28.24 10.09 -14.10
C ALA A 382 29.36 9.56 -13.18
N THR A 383 30.00 10.43 -12.40
CA THR A 383 31.12 10.05 -11.54
C THR A 383 30.61 9.42 -10.23
N PRO A 384 31.11 8.24 -9.79
CA PRO A 384 30.52 7.44 -8.71
C PRO A 384 30.63 8.00 -7.27
N ALA A 385 30.74 9.31 -7.09
CA ALA A 385 31.06 9.90 -5.78
C ALA A 385 30.01 9.57 -4.70
N ASN A 386 28.78 9.20 -5.09
CA ASN A 386 27.73 8.68 -4.21
C ASN A 386 26.80 7.77 -5.03
N ASP A 387 26.10 6.81 -4.41
CA ASP A 387 25.00 6.01 -5.02
C ASP A 387 23.75 6.88 -5.34
N ARG A 388 23.96 8.13 -5.74
CA ARG A 388 22.94 9.13 -6.03
C ARG A 388 22.08 8.66 -7.21
N ARG A 389 20.79 8.90 -7.07
CA ARG A 389 19.76 8.66 -8.09
C ARG A 389 19.40 10.00 -8.71
N TYR A 390 19.57 10.13 -10.02
CA TYR A 390 19.26 11.35 -10.76
C TYR A 390 17.94 11.18 -11.50
N THR A 391 16.94 11.97 -11.14
CA THR A 391 15.62 11.99 -11.77
C THR A 391 15.61 12.84 -13.04
N ARG A 392 14.49 12.82 -13.78
CA ARG A 392 14.26 13.78 -14.88
C ARG A 392 14.51 15.23 -14.48
N LYS A 393 14.19 15.62 -13.24
CA LYS A 393 14.42 16.97 -12.74
C LYS A 393 15.89 17.33 -12.65
N ASP A 394 16.73 16.38 -12.23
CA ASP A 394 18.18 16.57 -12.17
C ASP A 394 18.76 16.79 -13.57
N PHE A 395 18.16 16.17 -14.60
CA PHE A 395 18.58 16.27 -15.99
C PHE A 395 17.95 17.41 -16.80
N ALA A 396 16.76 17.88 -16.41
CA ALA A 396 15.97 18.88 -17.14
C ALA A 396 16.74 20.14 -17.55
N PRO A 397 17.73 20.65 -16.79
CA PRO A 397 18.52 21.80 -17.22
C PRO A 397 19.48 21.52 -18.40
N THR A 398 19.72 20.26 -18.75
CA THR A 398 20.80 19.87 -19.69
C THR A 398 20.44 18.78 -20.70
N ILE A 399 19.42 17.96 -20.43
CA ILE A 399 18.93 16.91 -21.34
C ILE A 399 17.45 17.18 -21.62
N PRO A 400 17.03 17.32 -22.89
CA PRO A 400 15.63 17.37 -23.28
C PRO A 400 14.83 16.16 -22.78
N SER A 401 13.52 16.32 -22.65
CA SER A 401 12.66 15.27 -22.09
C SER A 401 12.69 13.97 -22.91
N GLU A 402 12.83 14.09 -24.23
CA GLU A 402 12.87 12.99 -25.19
C GLU A 402 14.20 12.21 -25.07
N GLU A 403 15.33 12.91 -25.05
CA GLU A 403 16.65 12.29 -24.88
C GLU A 403 16.78 11.59 -23.53
N PHE A 404 16.17 12.16 -22.47
CA PHE A 404 16.15 11.47 -21.18
C PHE A 404 15.32 10.17 -21.21
N ASP A 405 14.27 10.08 -22.03
CA ASP A 405 13.55 8.81 -22.23
C ASP A 405 14.42 7.76 -22.94
N GLU A 406 15.32 8.18 -23.84
CA GLU A 406 16.30 7.29 -24.47
C GLU A 406 17.32 6.75 -23.46
N VAL A 407 17.83 7.61 -22.57
CA VAL A 407 18.71 7.20 -21.46
C VAL A 407 18.04 6.10 -20.63
N LEU A 408 16.77 6.29 -20.29
CA LEU A 408 16.03 5.34 -19.47
C LEU A 408 15.75 4.02 -20.20
N HIS A 409 15.43 4.08 -21.48
CA HIS A 409 15.23 2.90 -22.31
C HIS A 409 16.53 2.08 -22.41
N ASP A 410 17.64 2.73 -22.73
CA ASP A 410 18.95 2.10 -22.84
C ASP A 410 19.40 1.50 -21.49
N VAL A 411 19.25 2.24 -20.39
CA VAL A 411 19.56 1.77 -19.03
C VAL A 411 18.68 0.59 -18.62
N GLY A 412 17.38 0.64 -18.94
CA GLY A 412 16.44 -0.44 -18.67
C GLY A 412 16.75 -1.73 -19.43
N ALA A 413 17.37 -1.62 -20.61
CA ALA A 413 17.69 -2.76 -21.48
C ALA A 413 19.00 -3.50 -21.13
N GLN A 414 19.87 -2.93 -20.28
CA GLN A 414 21.19 -3.54 -20.00
C GLN A 414 21.04 -4.81 -19.14
N LYS A 415 21.54 -5.97 -19.59
CA LYS A 415 21.48 -7.27 -18.88
C LYS A 415 21.88 -7.25 -17.39
N ASP A 416 22.73 -6.29 -16.99
CA ASP A 416 23.28 -6.14 -15.64
C ASP A 416 22.95 -4.79 -14.99
N ALA A 417 22.12 -3.95 -15.64
CA ALA A 417 21.58 -2.79 -14.95
C ALA A 417 20.92 -3.28 -13.67
N PRO A 418 21.11 -2.57 -12.54
CA PRO A 418 20.32 -2.81 -11.36
C PRO A 418 18.87 -3.05 -11.76
N ARG A 419 18.30 -2.29 -12.70
CA ARG A 419 16.92 -2.48 -13.17
C ARG A 419 16.63 -3.72 -14.02
N ALA A 420 17.52 -4.15 -14.92
CA ALA A 420 17.32 -5.43 -15.62
C ALA A 420 17.48 -6.64 -14.69
N ARG A 421 18.13 -6.42 -13.53
CA ARG A 421 18.26 -7.37 -12.44
C ARG A 421 17.66 -6.85 -11.13
N GLY A 422 16.53 -6.12 -11.16
CA GLY A 422 15.77 -5.70 -9.96
C GLY A 422 16.58 -5.07 -8.81
N GLY A 423 17.20 -3.92 -9.06
CA GLY A 423 18.32 -3.34 -8.33
C GLY A 423 18.08 -3.21 -6.84
N SER A 424 19.06 -3.71 -6.08
CA SER A 424 19.16 -3.68 -4.62
C SER A 424 17.84 -3.87 -3.84
N GLY A 425 16.99 -4.81 -4.28
CA GLY A 425 15.97 -5.43 -3.43
C GLY A 425 14.51 -5.14 -3.72
N GLY A 426 14.16 -4.47 -4.83
CA GLY A 426 12.78 -4.02 -5.06
C GLY A 426 11.91 -4.84 -6.01
N TRP A 427 12.47 -5.74 -6.82
CA TRP A 427 11.73 -6.37 -7.94
C TRP A 427 12.01 -7.86 -8.18
N HIS A 428 12.93 -8.46 -7.42
CA HIS A 428 12.94 -9.93 -7.27
C HIS A 428 12.19 -10.35 -6.02
N SER A 429 12.11 -9.43 -5.07
CA SER A 429 11.54 -9.67 -3.76
C SER A 429 10.74 -8.48 -3.29
N ALA A 430 9.66 -8.74 -2.57
CA ALA A 430 9.04 -7.78 -1.69
C ALA A 430 9.76 -7.75 -0.35
N SER A 431 10.00 -6.56 0.19
CA SER A 431 10.41 -6.43 1.59
C SER A 431 9.22 -6.72 2.49
N ILE A 432 9.40 -7.65 3.43
CA ILE A 432 8.48 -7.91 4.53
C ILE A 432 9.12 -7.30 5.79
N PRO A 433 8.40 -6.46 6.57
CA PRO A 433 8.93 -5.88 7.78
C PRO A 433 9.50 -6.95 8.74
N GLY A 434 10.79 -6.90 9.06
CA GLY A 434 11.50 -7.96 9.82
C GLY A 434 11.00 -8.15 11.26
N VAL A 435 11.23 -9.34 11.83
CA VAL A 435 10.82 -9.75 13.18
C VAL A 435 12.02 -9.70 14.14
N LYS A 436 12.02 -8.72 15.06
CA LYS A 436 12.21 -8.90 16.52
C LYS A 436 12.33 -7.52 17.18
N PRO A 437 11.58 -7.23 18.25
CA PRO A 437 12.02 -6.21 19.20
C PRO A 437 13.31 -6.73 19.82
N SER A 438 14.44 -6.05 19.60
CA SER A 438 15.65 -6.37 20.36
C SER A 438 15.35 -6.05 21.82
N ILE A 439 15.14 -7.07 22.64
CA ILE A 439 15.23 -6.94 24.08
C ILE A 439 16.71 -6.66 24.36
N ARG A 440 17.06 -5.37 24.48
CA ARG A 440 18.40 -4.78 24.68
C ARG A 440 19.15 -4.40 23.39
N GLY A 441 18.77 -3.25 22.84
CA GLY A 441 19.71 -2.35 22.14
C GLY A 441 20.47 -2.88 20.92
N ALA A 442 19.87 -3.75 20.09
CA ALA A 442 20.55 -4.39 18.96
C ALA A 442 19.93 -4.02 17.60
N THR A 443 20.83 -3.66 16.67
CA THR A 443 20.81 -3.88 15.21
C THR A 443 19.46 -4.16 14.56
N VAL A 444 18.97 -3.21 13.77
CA VAL A 444 17.84 -3.39 12.84
C VAL A 444 18.11 -4.64 12.00
N THR A 445 17.37 -5.72 12.27
CA THR A 445 17.48 -6.93 11.46
C THR A 445 16.91 -6.59 10.08
N PRO A 446 17.64 -6.86 8.98
CA PRO A 446 17.12 -6.62 7.63
C PRO A 446 15.76 -7.30 7.47
N GLY A 447 14.79 -6.61 6.87
CA GLY A 447 13.49 -7.21 6.56
C GLY A 447 13.65 -8.49 5.75
N VAL A 448 12.75 -9.45 5.97
CA VAL A 448 12.72 -10.70 5.17
C VAL A 448 12.39 -10.32 3.73
N ARG A 449 13.11 -10.89 2.77
CA ARG A 449 12.86 -10.68 1.35
C ARG A 449 12.05 -11.86 0.83
N SER A 450 10.79 -11.62 0.48
CA SER A 450 9.92 -12.62 -0.14
C SER A 450 10.00 -12.50 -1.65
N PRO A 451 10.23 -13.56 -2.44
CA PRO A 451 10.26 -13.46 -3.89
C PRO A 451 8.93 -12.91 -4.45
N ILE A 452 8.98 -12.17 -5.56
CA ILE A 452 7.76 -11.75 -6.29
C ILE A 452 7.38 -12.70 -7.43
N ARG A 453 8.24 -13.68 -7.73
CA ARG A 453 8.02 -14.69 -8.78
C ARG A 453 8.77 -15.98 -8.43
N PRO A 454 8.33 -17.15 -8.91
CA PRO A 454 9.02 -18.41 -8.62
C PRO A 454 10.46 -18.41 -9.14
N ASP A 455 11.36 -19.09 -8.44
CA ASP A 455 12.75 -19.25 -8.88
C ASP A 455 12.82 -19.93 -10.25
N GLY A 456 13.70 -19.44 -11.12
CA GLY A 456 13.85 -19.95 -12.49
C GLY A 456 12.70 -19.63 -13.46
N SER A 457 11.65 -18.93 -13.02
CA SER A 457 10.54 -18.51 -13.90
C SER A 457 10.98 -17.46 -14.93
N LYS A 458 10.11 -17.14 -15.89
CA LYS A 458 10.30 -15.98 -16.76
C LYS A 458 10.15 -14.67 -15.96
N PRO A 459 10.81 -13.57 -16.35
CA PRO A 459 10.52 -12.25 -15.80
C PRO A 459 9.02 -11.91 -15.92
N LEU A 460 8.46 -11.26 -14.90
CA LEU A 460 7.07 -10.82 -14.93
C LEU A 460 6.86 -9.78 -16.03
N VAL A 461 5.79 -9.92 -16.80
CA VAL A 461 5.42 -8.93 -17.83
C VAL A 461 4.77 -7.75 -17.16
N ARG A 462 5.35 -6.56 -17.33
CA ARG A 462 4.80 -5.35 -16.75
C ARG A 462 3.80 -4.73 -17.69
N THR A 463 2.54 -4.60 -17.26
CA THR A 463 1.45 -4.09 -18.11
C THR A 463 1.64 -2.61 -18.46
N SER A 464 2.39 -1.89 -17.64
CA SER A 464 2.52 -0.44 -17.71
C SER A 464 3.61 0.09 -18.66
N SER A 465 4.11 -0.73 -19.58
CA SER A 465 5.41 -0.49 -20.23
C SER A 465 5.40 0.09 -21.66
N GLN A 466 4.26 0.28 -22.36
CA GLN A 466 4.31 0.93 -23.69
C GLN A 466 3.11 1.83 -24.05
N SER A 467 1.87 1.38 -23.84
CA SER A 467 0.67 2.20 -24.07
C SER A 467 0.52 3.33 -23.05
N ASP A 468 0.94 3.04 -21.83
CA ASP A 468 0.94 3.93 -20.66
C ASP A 468 1.88 5.13 -20.83
N LEU A 469 2.92 4.99 -21.65
CA LEU A 469 3.85 6.06 -21.98
C LEU A 469 3.30 7.04 -23.04
N THR A 470 2.27 6.65 -23.81
CA THR A 470 1.86 7.36 -25.03
C THR A 470 0.40 7.83 -25.05
N LYS A 471 -0.47 7.35 -24.14
CA LYS A 471 -1.93 7.57 -24.24
C LYS A 471 -2.61 8.07 -22.95
N GLY A 472 -2.20 9.23 -22.45
CA GLY A 472 -3.07 10.05 -21.59
C GLY A 472 -3.25 9.56 -20.15
N LEU A 473 -2.22 8.97 -19.55
CA LEU A 473 -2.24 8.76 -18.10
C LEU A 473 -2.35 10.09 -17.36
N PRO A 474 -2.99 10.14 -16.18
CA PRO A 474 -2.92 11.33 -15.34
C PRO A 474 -1.45 11.67 -15.14
N GLY A 475 -1.16 12.96 -15.34
CA GLY A 475 0.18 13.50 -15.15
C GLY A 475 0.69 13.13 -13.77
N GLN A 476 2.01 13.11 -13.61
CA GLN A 476 2.58 13.10 -12.27
C GLN A 476 1.94 14.22 -11.47
N LEU A 477 1.52 13.93 -10.23
CA LEU A 477 1.01 14.97 -9.34
C LEU A 477 2.01 16.14 -9.32
N PRO A 478 1.54 17.39 -9.46
CA PRO A 478 2.40 18.56 -9.37
C PRO A 478 3.34 18.48 -8.16
N GLU A 479 4.52 19.10 -8.26
CA GLU A 479 5.54 18.97 -7.21
C GLU A 479 5.04 19.48 -5.85
N ASP A 480 4.24 20.53 -5.87
CA ASP A 480 3.60 21.21 -4.74
C ASP A 480 2.34 20.50 -4.23
N VAL A 481 1.84 19.50 -4.95
CA VAL A 481 0.67 18.71 -4.56
C VAL A 481 1.14 17.45 -3.83
N PRO A 482 1.05 17.42 -2.48
CA PRO A 482 1.49 16.26 -1.70
C PRO A 482 0.53 15.09 -1.89
N ARG A 483 1.08 13.89 -1.99
CA ARG A 483 0.27 12.67 -2.09
C ARG A 483 -0.29 12.30 -0.71
N ARG A 484 -1.52 12.77 -0.46
CA ARG A 484 -2.28 12.58 0.78
C ARG A 484 -3.23 11.39 0.67
N PHE A 485 -3.26 10.57 1.71
CA PHE A 485 -4.27 9.51 1.84
C PHE A 485 -4.43 9.04 3.29
N ILE A 486 -5.59 8.48 3.60
CA ILE A 486 -5.82 7.70 4.81
C ILE A 486 -5.61 6.23 4.45
N ARG A 487 -4.64 5.59 5.08
CA ARG A 487 -4.39 4.15 4.97
C ARG A 487 -5.09 3.44 6.12
N THR A 488 -5.77 2.34 5.82
CA THR A 488 -6.34 1.45 6.84
C THR A 488 -5.79 0.05 6.72
N TRP A 489 -5.45 -0.56 7.86
CA TRP A 489 -5.14 -1.99 7.96
C TRP A 489 -6.26 -2.69 8.72
N VAL A 490 -6.94 -3.61 8.05
CA VAL A 490 -7.99 -4.42 8.67
C VAL A 490 -7.35 -5.68 9.22
N ARG A 491 -7.32 -5.81 10.54
CA ARG A 491 -6.66 -6.90 11.25
C ARG A 491 -7.67 -7.70 12.05
N ALA A 492 -7.44 -9.00 12.15
CA ALA A 492 -8.06 -9.79 13.19
C ALA A 492 -7.10 -9.78 14.39
N VAL A 493 -7.61 -9.39 15.55
CA VAL A 493 -6.85 -9.42 16.81
C VAL A 493 -7.54 -10.37 17.78
N PRO A 494 -6.79 -11.17 18.55
CA PRO A 494 -7.38 -12.04 19.55
C PRO A 494 -8.27 -11.22 20.48
N ARG A 495 -9.47 -11.71 20.77
CA ARG A 495 -10.47 -11.00 21.57
C ARG A 495 -9.94 -10.63 22.96
N GLU A 496 -9.15 -11.52 23.55
CA GLU A 496 -8.46 -11.29 24.81
C GLU A 496 -7.49 -10.10 24.75
N ALA A 497 -6.73 -9.97 23.66
CA ALA A 497 -5.84 -8.82 23.45
C ALA A 497 -6.60 -7.52 23.13
N ALA A 498 -7.83 -7.62 22.63
CA ALA A 498 -8.67 -6.46 22.34
C ALA A 498 -9.22 -5.77 23.59
N HIS A 499 -9.23 -6.44 24.74
CA HIS A 499 -9.59 -5.81 26.01
C HIS A 499 -8.56 -4.75 26.46
N ASP A 500 -7.32 -4.86 25.97
CA ASP A 500 -6.26 -3.87 26.23
C ASP A 500 -6.33 -2.67 25.27
N ILE A 501 -7.28 -2.68 24.32
CA ILE A 501 -7.51 -1.57 23.39
C ILE A 501 -8.44 -0.55 24.07
N PRO A 502 -7.98 0.71 24.30
CA PRO A 502 -8.69 1.73 25.07
C PRO A 502 -10.15 1.98 24.64
#